data_AF-A0A6I4Z1L5-F1
#
_entry.id   AF-A0A6I4Z1L5-F1
#
_cell.length_a   1.000
_cell.length_b   1.000
_cell.length_c   1.000
_cell.angle_alpha   90.00
_cell.angle_beta   90.00
_cell.angle_gamma   90.00
#
_symmetry.space_group_name_H-M   'P 1'
#
loop_
_entity.id
_entity.type
_entity.pdbx_description
1 polymer ?
#
loop_
_entity_poly.entity_id
_entity_poly.type
_entity_poly.pdbx_seq_one_letter_code
_entity_poly.pdbx_strand_id
1 'polypeptide(L)'
;MEVGVERVRDRIAGACERAGRDPASVTLVAVSKGQPAGAIAAAREAGIRHFGENRIQEALPKIEEATAAGVEATWHLVGHLQSNKAKAAANAFDVVHSVDSARLLRRLDAAAPAPRDVLLQVNIAAEPQKEGVAPGEVEGLVAAAGGTANLRLRGLMTIAPIAGDPEDVRPVFRSLRLLAERFQLPALSMGMTDDFEVAIEEGATLVR
;
A
#
# COMPACT_ATOMS: atom_id res chain seq x y z
N MET A 1 5.90 1.99 22.17
CA MET A 1 5.78 1.59 20.76
C MET A 1 5.16 0.20 20.65
N GLU A 2 5.71 -0.78 21.37
CA GLU A 2 5.19 -2.16 21.49
C GLU A 2 3.69 -2.22 21.84
N VAL A 3 3.26 -1.54 22.91
CA VAL A 3 1.83 -1.43 23.32
C VAL A 3 0.90 -0.87 22.23
N GLY A 4 1.43 -0.05 21.30
CA GLY A 4 0.66 0.49 20.18
C GLY A 4 0.50 -0.53 19.06
N VAL A 5 1.56 -1.28 18.74
CA VAL A 5 1.56 -2.31 17.70
C VAL A 5 0.66 -3.49 18.09
N GLU A 6 0.74 -3.96 19.33
CA GLU A 6 -0.13 -5.05 19.83
C GLU A 6 -1.61 -4.67 19.73
N ARG A 7 -1.98 -3.47 20.16
CA ARG A 7 -3.36 -2.99 20.07
C ARG A 7 -3.89 -2.96 18.63
N VAL A 8 -3.06 -2.56 17.67
CA VAL A 8 -3.45 -2.57 16.26
C VAL A 8 -3.60 -4.02 15.77
N ARG A 9 -2.69 -4.92 16.15
CA ARG A 9 -2.79 -6.35 15.81
C ARG A 9 -4.05 -7.00 16.39
N ASP A 10 -4.42 -6.67 17.62
CA ASP A 10 -5.64 -7.17 18.26
C ASP A 10 -6.90 -6.70 17.51
N ARG A 11 -6.94 -5.43 17.10
CA ARG A 11 -8.03 -4.89 16.26
C ARG A 11 -8.09 -5.56 14.89
N ILE A 12 -6.94 -5.81 14.24
CA ILE A 12 -6.87 -6.57 12.99
C ILE A 12 -7.43 -7.98 13.20
N ALA A 13 -7.02 -8.66 14.28
CA ALA A 13 -7.49 -10.01 14.59
C ALA A 13 -9.01 -10.03 14.82
N GLY A 14 -9.55 -9.08 15.60
CA GLY A 14 -10.99 -8.96 15.82
C GLY A 14 -11.78 -8.68 14.53
N ALA A 15 -11.27 -7.82 13.64
CA ALA A 15 -11.89 -7.58 12.34
C ALA A 15 -11.84 -8.82 11.43
N CYS A 16 -10.74 -9.57 11.45
CA CYS A 16 -10.61 -10.82 10.73
C CYS A 16 -11.59 -11.88 11.26
N GLU A 17 -11.74 -11.99 12.58
CA GLU A 17 -12.70 -12.90 13.21
C GLU A 17 -14.14 -12.60 12.78
N ARG A 18 -14.56 -11.33 12.82
CA ARG A 18 -15.88 -10.89 12.33
C ARG A 18 -16.10 -11.22 10.84
N ALA A 19 -15.03 -11.16 10.05
CA ALA A 19 -15.06 -11.45 8.63
C ALA A 19 -14.88 -12.95 8.29
N GLY A 20 -14.63 -13.81 9.27
CA GLY A 20 -14.31 -15.23 9.04
C GLY A 20 -12.99 -15.44 8.30
N ARG A 21 -11.99 -14.58 8.51
CA ARG A 21 -10.69 -14.57 7.85
C ARG A 21 -9.56 -14.91 8.81
N ASP A 22 -8.46 -15.45 8.27
CA ASP A 22 -7.21 -15.63 9.01
C ASP A 22 -6.52 -14.26 9.20
N PRO A 23 -6.18 -13.83 10.44
CA PRO A 23 -5.39 -12.63 10.69
C PRO A 23 -4.07 -12.58 9.92
N ALA A 24 -3.44 -13.73 9.64
CA ALA A 24 -2.22 -13.80 8.84
C ALA A 24 -2.44 -13.41 7.35
N SER A 25 -3.69 -13.32 6.89
CA SER A 25 -4.03 -12.83 5.55
C SER A 25 -3.99 -11.29 5.43
N VAL A 26 -3.77 -10.58 6.54
CA VAL A 26 -3.70 -9.12 6.59
C VAL A 26 -2.31 -8.67 7.03
N THR A 27 -1.66 -7.91 6.16
CA THR A 27 -0.38 -7.27 6.45
C THR A 27 -0.61 -5.86 6.97
N LEU A 28 -0.09 -5.57 8.17
CA LEU A 28 0.03 -4.21 8.68
C LEU A 28 1.25 -3.52 8.06
N VAL A 29 1.02 -2.46 7.28
CA VAL A 29 2.04 -1.60 6.71
C VAL A 29 2.16 -0.35 7.57
N ALA A 30 3.11 -0.32 8.51
CA ALA A 30 3.25 0.78 9.44
C ALA A 30 3.72 2.06 8.72
N VAL A 31 2.84 3.06 8.60
CA VAL A 31 3.20 4.34 7.96
C VAL A 31 4.15 5.13 8.86
N SER A 32 5.39 5.31 8.43
CA SER A 32 6.49 5.89 9.21
C SER A 32 6.85 7.32 8.83
N LYS A 33 5.97 8.01 8.10
CA LYS A 33 6.14 9.44 7.78
C LYS A 33 6.37 10.27 9.05
N GLY A 34 7.34 11.16 9.03
CA GLY A 34 7.77 11.99 10.16
C GLY A 34 8.54 11.26 11.26
N GLN A 35 8.79 9.95 11.14
CA GLN A 35 9.53 9.17 12.14
C GLN A 35 11.02 9.04 11.80
N PRO A 36 11.93 9.14 12.78
CA PRO A 36 13.36 8.93 12.57
C PRO A 36 13.70 7.44 12.36
N ALA A 37 14.88 7.13 11.81
CA ALA A 37 15.31 5.75 11.58
C ALA A 37 15.37 4.91 12.86
N GLY A 38 15.75 5.50 14.00
CA GLY A 38 15.72 4.81 15.30
C GLY A 38 14.31 4.31 15.70
N ALA A 39 13.25 5.01 15.28
CA ALA A 39 11.88 4.55 15.51
C ALA A 39 11.50 3.36 14.60
N ILE A 40 12.08 3.27 13.40
CA ILE A 40 11.93 2.11 12.51
C ILE A 40 12.57 0.88 13.14
N ALA A 41 13.79 1.02 13.68
CA ALA A 41 14.48 -0.07 14.36
C ALA A 41 13.67 -0.61 15.55
N ALA A 42 13.19 0.29 16.41
CA ALA A 42 12.33 -0.09 17.54
C ALA A 42 11.01 -0.76 17.10
N ALA A 43 10.40 -0.28 16.02
CA ALA A 43 9.19 -0.90 15.47
C ALA A 43 9.50 -2.29 14.88
N ARG A 44 10.67 -2.46 14.28
CA ARG A 44 11.14 -3.74 13.74
C ARG A 44 11.38 -4.77 14.84
N GLU A 45 11.93 -4.34 15.98
CA GLU A 45 12.08 -5.15 17.20
C GLU A 45 10.71 -5.58 17.76
N ALA A 46 9.70 -4.71 17.71
CA ALA A 46 8.30 -5.03 18.03
C ALA A 46 7.60 -5.92 16.97
N GLY A 47 8.35 -6.38 15.95
CA GLY A 47 7.91 -7.33 14.94
C GLY A 47 7.23 -6.73 13.72
N ILE A 48 7.21 -5.40 13.54
CA ILE A 48 6.75 -4.79 12.28
C ILE A 48 7.77 -5.11 11.17
N ARG A 49 7.31 -5.60 10.03
CA ARG A 49 8.18 -5.92 8.88
C ARG A 49 7.96 -5.00 7.68
N HIS A 50 6.76 -4.43 7.57
CA HIS A 50 6.35 -3.62 6.43
C HIS A 50 6.21 -2.16 6.86
N PHE A 51 6.91 -1.28 6.17
CA PHE A 51 6.95 0.15 6.46
C PHE A 51 6.50 0.96 5.26
N GLY A 52 5.59 1.92 5.49
CA GLY A 52 5.01 2.77 4.46
C GLY A 52 5.55 4.19 4.53
N GLU A 53 5.99 4.72 3.39
CA GLU A 53 6.40 6.12 3.25
C GLU A 53 5.57 6.86 2.21
N ASN A 54 5.29 8.13 2.48
CA ASN A 54 4.52 8.97 1.58
C ASN A 54 5.38 9.74 0.58
N ARG A 55 6.63 10.06 0.95
CA ARG A 55 7.50 10.98 0.19
C ARG A 55 8.89 10.40 0.06
N ILE A 56 9.37 10.28 -1.18
CA ILE A 56 10.69 9.72 -1.49
C ILE A 56 11.82 10.49 -0.80
N GLN A 57 11.72 11.82 -0.76
CA GLN A 57 12.75 12.68 -0.18
C GLN A 57 12.96 12.41 1.32
N GLU A 58 11.89 12.04 2.03
CA GLU A 58 11.96 11.67 3.45
C GLU A 58 12.41 10.21 3.62
N ALA A 59 11.96 9.34 2.71
CA ALA A 59 12.22 7.92 2.79
C ALA A 59 13.68 7.54 2.51
N LEU A 60 14.33 8.15 1.51
CA LEU A 60 15.65 7.71 1.06
C LEU A 60 16.70 7.69 2.19
N PRO A 61 16.92 8.78 2.96
CA PRO A 61 17.90 8.76 4.04
C PRO A 61 17.56 7.72 5.12
N LYS A 62 16.26 7.52 5.40
CA LYS A 62 15.75 6.58 6.40
C LYS A 62 15.99 5.13 5.99
N ILE A 63 15.75 4.81 4.72
CA ILE A 63 16.01 3.49 4.13
C ILE A 63 17.51 3.21 4.12
N GLU A 64 18.34 4.18 3.72
CA GLU A 64 19.79 4.06 3.73
C GLU A 64 20.34 3.82 5.14
N GLU A 65 19.91 4.62 6.12
CA GLU A 65 20.32 4.48 7.52
C GLU A 65 19.88 3.13 8.12
N ALA A 66 18.62 2.74 7.91
CA ALA A 66 18.10 1.45 8.37
C ALA A 66 18.86 0.27 7.74
N THR A 67 19.14 0.33 6.43
CA THR A 67 19.90 -0.71 5.71
C THR A 67 21.34 -0.79 6.22
N ALA A 68 21.99 0.36 6.43
CA ALA A 68 23.34 0.42 6.98
C ALA A 68 23.42 -0.14 8.41
N ALA A 69 22.35 0.03 9.18
CA ALA A 69 22.19 -0.55 10.51
C ALA A 69 21.77 -2.05 10.50
N GLY A 70 21.61 -2.67 9.32
CA GLY A 70 21.23 -4.08 9.18
C GLY A 70 19.75 -4.36 9.49
N VAL A 71 18.89 -3.34 9.45
CA VAL A 71 17.45 -3.49 9.67
C VAL A 71 16.79 -4.06 8.42
N GLU A 72 16.39 -5.33 8.48
CA GLU A 72 15.62 -5.97 7.41
C GLU A 72 14.16 -5.51 7.43
N ALA A 73 13.72 -4.80 6.39
CA ALA A 73 12.36 -4.29 6.25
C ALA A 73 11.89 -4.38 4.81
N THR A 74 10.57 -4.49 4.62
CA THR A 74 9.92 -4.29 3.31
C THR A 74 9.42 -2.86 3.23
N TRP A 75 9.88 -2.13 2.22
CA TRP A 75 9.55 -0.71 2.05
C TRP A 75 8.46 -0.51 1.02
N HIS A 76 7.39 0.15 1.44
CA HIS A 76 6.21 0.47 0.64
C HIS A 76 6.16 1.97 0.35
N LEU A 77 6.09 2.37 -0.92
CA LEU A 77 5.73 3.73 -1.29
C LEU A 77 4.20 3.81 -1.39
N VAL A 78 3.57 4.46 -0.42
CA VAL A 78 2.09 4.56 -0.31
C VAL A 78 1.54 5.94 -0.66
N GLY A 79 2.41 6.94 -0.81
CA GLY A 79 2.05 8.27 -1.30
C GLY A 79 2.19 8.41 -2.81
N HIS A 80 1.65 9.50 -3.36
CA HIS A 80 1.70 9.81 -4.79
C HIS A 80 3.14 9.79 -5.35
N LEU A 81 3.32 9.15 -6.51
CA LEU A 81 4.61 9.03 -7.17
C LEU A 81 4.66 9.86 -8.46
N GLN A 82 5.37 10.99 -8.39
CA GLN A 82 5.68 11.74 -9.59
C GLN A 82 6.58 10.93 -10.54
N SER A 83 6.21 10.93 -11.83
CA SER A 83 6.91 10.14 -12.86
C SER A 83 8.42 10.41 -12.97
N ASN A 84 8.93 11.59 -12.61
CA ASN A 84 10.36 11.91 -12.61
C ASN A 84 11.13 11.30 -11.42
N LYS A 85 10.43 10.81 -10.39
CA LYS A 85 11.00 10.12 -9.24
C LYS A 85 10.90 8.60 -9.33
N ALA A 86 10.32 8.05 -10.40
CA ALA A 86 10.16 6.61 -10.62
C ALA A 86 11.48 5.83 -10.49
N LYS A 87 12.60 6.38 -10.98
CA LYS A 87 13.91 5.75 -10.82
C LYS A 87 14.31 5.62 -9.34
N ALA A 88 14.18 6.68 -8.56
CA ALA A 88 14.48 6.64 -7.14
C ALA A 88 13.55 5.65 -6.41
N ALA A 89 12.25 5.65 -6.77
CA ALA A 89 11.28 4.73 -6.20
C ALA A 89 11.65 3.26 -6.46
N ALA A 90 11.94 2.90 -7.71
CA ALA A 90 12.24 1.53 -8.10
C ALA A 90 13.53 0.97 -7.47
N ASN A 91 14.47 1.84 -7.10
CA ASN A 91 15.71 1.45 -6.42
C ASN A 91 15.52 1.29 -4.91
N ALA A 92 14.69 2.13 -4.28
CA ALA A 92 14.58 2.18 -2.82
C ALA A 92 13.41 1.38 -2.23
N PHE A 93 12.33 1.15 -2.98
CA PHE A 93 11.12 0.51 -2.48
C PHE A 93 10.91 -0.87 -3.07
N ASP A 94 10.35 -1.76 -2.26
CA ASP A 94 9.99 -3.12 -2.67
C ASP A 94 8.59 -3.16 -3.28
N VAL A 95 7.69 -2.31 -2.80
CA VAL A 95 6.29 -2.22 -3.24
C VAL A 95 5.90 -0.77 -3.51
N VAL A 96 5.31 -0.49 -4.68
CA VAL A 96 4.73 0.83 -5.00
C VAL A 96 3.22 0.74 -5.12
N HIS A 97 2.50 1.42 -4.24
CA HIS A 97 1.04 1.32 -4.17
C HIS A 97 0.31 2.33 -5.06
N SER A 98 1.00 3.39 -5.47
CA SER A 98 0.43 4.61 -6.06
C SER A 98 0.54 4.65 -7.59
N VAL A 99 0.56 3.50 -8.26
CA VAL A 99 0.68 3.48 -9.72
C VAL A 99 -0.66 3.86 -10.36
N ASP A 100 -0.68 4.95 -11.11
CA ASP A 100 -1.89 5.55 -11.69
C ASP A 100 -1.79 5.78 -13.20
N SER A 101 -0.73 5.30 -13.86
CA SER A 101 -0.56 5.53 -15.30
C SER A 101 0.40 4.54 -15.96
N ALA A 102 0.16 4.26 -17.24
CA ALA A 102 1.06 3.44 -18.06
C ALA A 102 2.44 4.10 -18.24
N ARG A 103 2.51 5.43 -18.18
CA ARG A 103 3.79 6.17 -18.17
C ARG A 103 4.59 5.84 -16.91
N LEU A 104 3.94 5.79 -15.75
CA LEU A 104 4.61 5.47 -14.49
C LEU A 104 5.06 4.00 -14.47
N LEU A 105 4.21 3.06 -14.90
CA LEU A 105 4.59 1.64 -15.07
C LEU A 105 5.87 1.48 -15.88
N ARG A 106 5.93 2.06 -17.10
CA ARG A 106 7.11 1.95 -17.96
C ARG A 106 8.39 2.53 -17.32
N ARG A 107 8.26 3.61 -16.56
CA ARG A 107 9.41 4.25 -15.91
C ARG A 107 9.91 3.46 -14.70
N LEU A 108 9.00 2.86 -13.93
CA LEU A 108 9.34 1.95 -12.84
C LEU A 108 10.02 0.70 -13.39
N ASP A 109 9.41 0.08 -14.41
CA ASP A 109 9.91 -1.14 -15.07
C ASP A 109 11.33 -0.96 -15.63
N ALA A 110 11.58 0.14 -16.34
CA ALA A 110 12.88 0.43 -16.92
C ALA A 110 13.97 0.76 -15.87
N ALA A 111 13.60 1.11 -14.64
CA ALA A 111 14.53 1.55 -13.60
C ALA A 111 14.69 0.54 -12.45
N ALA A 112 13.87 -0.51 -12.42
CA ALA A 112 13.87 -1.52 -11.38
C ALA A 112 15.14 -2.39 -11.48
N PRO A 113 16.00 -2.42 -10.44
CA PRO A 113 17.21 -3.24 -10.46
C PRO A 113 16.90 -4.74 -10.24
N ALA A 114 15.71 -5.05 -9.73
CA ALA A 114 15.18 -6.39 -9.49
C ALA A 114 13.64 -6.32 -9.54
N PRO A 115 12.92 -7.45 -9.63
CA PRO A 115 11.46 -7.45 -9.65
C PRO A 115 10.84 -6.68 -8.48
N ARG A 116 9.97 -5.71 -8.77
CA ARG A 116 9.23 -4.90 -7.79
C ARG A 116 7.74 -5.21 -7.83
N ASP A 117 7.10 -5.20 -6.67
CA ASP A 117 5.65 -5.33 -6.59
C ASP A 117 4.99 -3.96 -6.80
N VAL A 118 3.88 -3.96 -7.53
CA VAL A 118 3.09 -2.74 -7.74
C VAL A 118 1.61 -3.00 -7.50
N LEU A 119 0.93 -1.97 -7.00
CA LEU A 119 -0.53 -1.89 -6.96
C LEU A 119 -0.97 -0.70 -7.82
N LEU A 120 -2.15 -0.81 -8.41
CA LEU A 120 -2.78 0.31 -9.11
C LEU A 120 -3.63 1.12 -8.13
N GLN A 121 -3.38 2.43 -8.05
CA GLN A 121 -4.21 3.32 -7.26
C GLN A 121 -5.47 3.70 -8.04
N VAL A 122 -6.64 3.42 -7.46
CA VAL A 122 -7.95 3.64 -8.07
C VAL A 122 -8.73 4.67 -7.25
N ASN A 123 -9.18 5.73 -7.90
CA ASN A 123 -10.05 6.74 -7.31
C ASN A 123 -11.52 6.27 -7.39
N ILE A 124 -11.88 5.34 -6.50
CA ILE A 124 -13.22 4.75 -6.44
C ILE A 124 -14.29 5.80 -6.10
N ALA A 125 -13.96 6.76 -5.23
CA ALA A 125 -14.89 7.81 -4.77
C ALA A 125 -15.07 8.97 -5.79
N ALA A 126 -14.33 8.96 -6.90
CA ALA A 126 -14.33 10.00 -7.93
C ALA A 126 -14.08 11.42 -7.38
N GLU A 127 -13.23 11.53 -6.35
CA GLU A 127 -12.87 12.82 -5.75
C GLU A 127 -11.82 13.52 -6.62
N PRO A 128 -12.10 14.68 -7.25
CA PRO A 128 -11.20 15.30 -8.24
C PRO A 128 -9.85 15.73 -7.66
N GLN A 129 -9.76 15.94 -6.35
CA GLN A 129 -8.53 16.27 -5.62
C GLN A 129 -7.67 15.04 -5.29
N LYS A 130 -8.18 13.82 -5.53
CA LYS A 130 -7.47 12.57 -5.20
C LYS A 130 -6.85 11.95 -6.43
N GLU A 131 -5.65 11.44 -6.21
CA GLU A 131 -4.87 10.69 -7.20
C GLU A 131 -5.45 9.29 -7.44
N GLY A 132 -5.06 8.70 -8.57
CA GLY A 132 -5.50 7.39 -9.00
C GLY A 132 -6.36 7.44 -10.25
N VAL A 133 -6.43 6.30 -10.94
CA VAL A 133 -7.25 6.16 -12.15
C VAL A 133 -8.71 5.97 -11.82
N ALA A 134 -9.59 6.32 -12.76
CA ALA A 134 -10.99 5.94 -12.66
C ALA A 134 -11.13 4.40 -12.76
N PRO A 135 -12.18 3.80 -12.16
CA PRO A 135 -12.40 2.36 -12.23
C PRO A 135 -12.46 1.80 -13.67
N GLY A 136 -12.98 2.60 -14.62
CA GLY A 136 -13.05 2.23 -16.04
C GLY A 136 -11.70 2.20 -16.76
N GLU A 137 -10.66 2.81 -16.20
CA GLU A 137 -9.32 2.88 -16.81
C GLU A 137 -8.39 1.76 -16.30
N VAL A 138 -8.78 1.03 -15.26
CA VAL A 138 -7.96 -0.03 -14.65
C VAL A 138 -7.60 -1.12 -15.65
N GLU A 139 -8.52 -1.51 -16.54
CA GLU A 139 -8.29 -2.53 -17.56
C GLU A 139 -7.08 -2.20 -18.46
N GLY A 140 -6.96 -0.94 -18.87
CA GLY A 140 -5.84 -0.47 -19.67
C GLY A 140 -4.50 -0.54 -18.91
N LEU A 141 -4.51 -0.27 -17.60
CA LEU A 141 -3.31 -0.37 -16.76
C LEU A 141 -2.93 -1.81 -16.44
N VAL A 142 -3.90 -2.70 -16.24
CA VAL A 142 -3.66 -4.14 -16.07
C VAL A 142 -3.00 -4.69 -17.33
N ALA A 143 -3.51 -4.36 -18.51
CA ALA A 143 -2.91 -4.75 -19.78
C ALA A 143 -1.49 -4.18 -19.95
N ALA A 144 -1.28 -2.92 -19.60
CA ALA A 144 0.04 -2.29 -19.66
C ALA A 144 1.04 -2.95 -18.69
N ALA A 145 0.60 -3.33 -17.48
CA ALA A 145 1.44 -4.01 -16.50
C ALA A 145 1.83 -5.42 -16.95
N GLY A 146 0.96 -6.13 -17.68
CA GLY A 146 1.27 -7.44 -18.26
C GLY A 146 2.44 -7.42 -19.27
N GLY A 147 2.79 -6.25 -19.81
CA GLY A 147 3.93 -6.06 -20.71
C GLY A 147 5.24 -5.65 -20.02
N THR A 148 5.28 -5.59 -18.69
CA THR A 148 6.47 -5.20 -17.92
C THR A 148 7.33 -6.41 -17.60
N ALA A 149 8.65 -6.24 -17.56
CA ALA A 149 9.60 -7.32 -17.31
C ALA A 149 10.01 -7.43 -15.83
N ASN A 150 10.04 -6.28 -15.15
CA ASN A 150 10.57 -6.14 -13.79
C ASN A 150 9.49 -5.71 -12.79
N LEU A 151 8.22 -5.60 -13.20
CA LEU A 151 7.12 -5.31 -12.27
C LEU A 151 6.20 -6.51 -12.15
N ARG A 152 5.71 -6.73 -10.93
CA ARG A 152 4.68 -7.72 -10.63
C ARG A 152 3.45 -6.97 -10.15
N LEU A 153 2.42 -6.94 -10.99
CA LEU A 153 1.14 -6.38 -10.57
C LEU A 153 0.48 -7.31 -9.54
N ARG A 154 0.34 -6.83 -8.30
CA ARG A 154 -0.17 -7.64 -7.18
C ARG A 154 -1.61 -7.33 -6.80
N GLY A 155 -2.14 -6.18 -7.19
CA GLY A 155 -3.33 -5.68 -6.51
C GLY A 155 -3.75 -4.27 -6.86
N LEU A 156 -4.75 -3.81 -6.12
CA LEU A 156 -5.28 -2.46 -6.19
C LEU A 156 -5.08 -1.74 -4.85
N MET A 157 -5.07 -0.42 -4.91
CA MET A 157 -5.02 0.47 -3.76
C MET A 157 -6.09 1.54 -3.89
N THR A 158 -6.70 1.93 -2.77
CA THR A 158 -7.54 3.14 -2.72
C THR A 158 -7.34 3.90 -1.41
N ILE A 159 -7.76 5.17 -1.44
CA ILE A 159 -7.83 6.06 -0.27
C ILE A 159 -9.26 6.54 -0.19
N ALA A 160 -10.02 6.01 0.77
CA ALA A 160 -11.40 6.40 1.01
C ALA A 160 -11.50 7.88 1.44
N PRO A 161 -12.63 8.56 1.19
CA PRO A 161 -12.92 9.88 1.77
C PRO A 161 -12.78 9.85 3.29
N ILE A 162 -12.48 11.00 3.89
CA ILE A 162 -12.60 11.12 5.34
C ILE A 162 -14.09 11.07 5.67
N ALA A 163 -14.49 10.13 6.52
CA ALA A 163 -15.84 9.97 7.01
C ALA A 163 -15.88 10.04 8.53
N GLY A 164 -17.04 10.41 9.09
CA GLY A 164 -17.26 10.39 10.54
C GLY A 164 -17.55 8.98 11.05
N ASP A 165 -18.24 8.16 10.25
CA ASP A 165 -18.51 6.75 10.50
C ASP A 165 -17.70 5.89 9.50
N PRO A 166 -16.88 4.92 9.97
CA PRO A 166 -16.19 3.97 9.09
C PRO A 166 -17.11 3.18 8.15
N GLU A 167 -18.38 2.98 8.52
CA GLU A 167 -19.36 2.30 7.66
C GLU A 167 -19.68 3.08 6.38
N ASP A 168 -19.59 4.41 6.41
CA ASP A 168 -19.88 5.27 5.26
C ASP A 168 -18.91 5.02 4.09
N VAL A 169 -17.70 4.53 4.38
CA VAL A 169 -16.69 4.20 3.37
C VAL A 169 -16.69 2.72 2.95
N ARG A 170 -17.50 1.86 3.59
CA ARG A 170 -17.64 0.45 3.21
C ARG A 170 -17.95 0.26 1.71
N PRO A 171 -18.83 1.04 1.05
CA PRO A 171 -19.09 0.90 -0.39
C PRO A 171 -17.85 1.13 -1.26
N VAL A 172 -16.92 2.00 -0.81
CA VAL A 172 -15.65 2.25 -1.51
C VAL A 172 -14.77 1.00 -1.48
N PHE A 173 -14.60 0.39 -0.30
CA PHE A 173 -13.79 -0.83 -0.16
C PHE A 173 -14.40 -2.02 -0.89
N ARG A 174 -15.72 -2.20 -0.80
CA ARG A 174 -16.44 -3.23 -1.56
C ARG A 174 -16.22 -3.09 -3.06
N SER A 175 -16.31 -1.86 -3.58
CA SER A 175 -16.13 -1.59 -5.01
C SER A 175 -14.69 -1.90 -5.46
N LEU A 176 -13.69 -1.58 -4.64
CA LEU A 176 -12.30 -1.95 -4.93
C LEU A 176 -12.11 -3.47 -4.95
N ARG A 177 -12.70 -4.21 -3.99
CA ARG A 177 -12.64 -5.68 -3.96
C ARG A 177 -13.23 -6.30 -5.22
N LEU A 178 -14.45 -5.92 -5.59
CA LEU A 178 -15.11 -6.43 -6.80
C LEU A 178 -14.30 -6.13 -8.06
N LEU A 179 -13.65 -4.97 -8.12
CA LEU A 179 -12.77 -4.62 -9.23
C LEU A 179 -11.50 -5.49 -9.26
N ALA A 180 -10.89 -5.78 -8.11
CA ALA A 180 -9.74 -6.67 -8.02
C ALA A 180 -10.10 -8.11 -8.40
N GLU A 181 -11.26 -8.61 -7.98
CA GLU A 181 -11.79 -9.94 -8.34
C GLU A 181 -11.95 -10.08 -9.87
N ARG A 182 -12.47 -9.05 -10.55
CA ARG A 182 -12.57 -9.02 -12.02
C ARG A 182 -11.24 -9.28 -12.73
N PHE A 183 -10.14 -8.80 -12.15
CA PHE A 183 -8.78 -8.94 -12.70
C PHE A 183 -7.94 -10.01 -11.98
N GLN A 184 -8.54 -10.79 -11.08
CA GLN A 184 -7.87 -11.83 -10.28
C GLN A 184 -6.63 -11.32 -9.53
N LEU A 185 -6.70 -10.08 -9.04
CA LEU A 185 -5.60 -9.45 -8.33
C LEU A 185 -5.74 -9.71 -6.82
N PRO A 186 -4.75 -10.36 -6.18
CA PRO A 186 -4.91 -10.85 -4.80
C PRO A 186 -4.77 -9.79 -3.70
N ALA A 187 -4.07 -8.68 -3.96
CA ALA A 187 -3.80 -7.69 -2.93
C ALA A 187 -4.77 -6.49 -2.98
N LEU A 188 -5.25 -6.09 -1.81
CA LEU A 188 -6.11 -4.92 -1.61
C LEU A 188 -5.50 -4.03 -0.53
N SER A 189 -4.91 -2.91 -0.95
CA SER A 189 -4.39 -1.90 -0.03
C SER A 189 -5.43 -0.83 0.22
N MET A 190 -6.13 -0.95 1.33
CA MET A 190 -7.21 -0.06 1.72
C MET A 190 -7.42 -0.17 3.23
N GLY A 191 -7.93 0.89 3.85
CA GLY A 191 -8.02 1.00 5.30
C GLY A 191 -6.80 1.70 5.92
N MET A 192 -7.10 2.64 6.80
CA MET A 192 -6.19 3.40 7.67
C MET A 192 -6.73 3.41 9.10
N THR A 193 -6.06 4.09 10.04
CA THR A 193 -6.37 4.13 11.49
C THR A 193 -7.87 4.12 11.85
N ASP A 194 -8.67 4.88 11.13
CA ASP A 194 -10.07 5.12 11.44
C ASP A 194 -11.02 4.10 10.79
N ASP A 195 -10.62 3.44 9.70
CA ASP A 195 -11.51 2.62 8.87
C ASP A 195 -10.94 1.22 8.48
N PHE A 196 -9.75 0.85 8.96
CA PHE A 196 -9.11 -0.40 8.57
C PHE A 196 -9.88 -1.66 8.97
N GLU A 197 -10.67 -1.61 10.04
CA GLU A 197 -11.48 -2.75 10.46
C GLU A 197 -12.59 -3.05 9.44
N VAL A 198 -13.29 -2.01 8.97
CA VAL A 198 -14.28 -2.11 7.88
C VAL A 198 -13.59 -2.54 6.58
N ALA A 199 -12.40 -2.03 6.31
CA ALA A 199 -11.60 -2.43 5.15
C ALA A 199 -11.25 -3.92 5.17
N ILE A 200 -10.87 -4.48 6.34
CA ILE A 200 -10.58 -5.91 6.51
C ILE A 200 -11.84 -6.75 6.27
N GLU A 201 -12.98 -6.31 6.79
CA GLU A 201 -14.27 -6.99 6.55
C GLU A 201 -14.65 -6.99 5.07
N GLU A 202 -14.27 -5.97 4.31
CA GLU A 202 -14.43 -5.91 2.84
C GLU A 202 -13.22 -6.47 2.06
N GLY A 203 -12.32 -7.22 2.71
CA GLY A 203 -11.29 -8.01 2.04
C GLY A 203 -9.90 -7.39 1.95
N ALA A 204 -9.61 -6.30 2.68
CA ALA A 204 -8.26 -5.72 2.69
C ALA A 204 -7.19 -6.76 3.05
N THR A 205 -6.07 -6.73 2.34
CA THR A 205 -4.90 -7.57 2.63
C THR A 205 -3.70 -6.74 3.11
N LEU A 206 -3.77 -5.42 2.92
CA LEU A 206 -2.75 -4.45 3.31
C LEU A 206 -3.47 -3.26 3.97
N VAL A 207 -3.34 -3.12 5.29
CA VAL A 207 -3.85 -1.96 6.03
C VAL A 207 -2.68 -1.03 6.41
N ARG A 208 -2.91 0.30 6.37
CA ARG A 208 -1.85 1.31 6.47
C ARG A 208 -1.98 2.19 7.70
#